data_AF-A0A831TXN5-F1
#
_entry.id   AF-A0A831TXN5-F1
#
_cell.length_a   1.000
_cell.length_b   1.000
_cell.length_c   1.000
_cell.angle_alpha   90.00
_cell.angle_beta   90.00
_cell.angle_gamma   90.00
#
_symmetry.space_group_name_H-M   'P 1'
#
loop_
_entity.id
_entity.type
_entity.pdbx_description
1 polymer ?
#
loop_
_entity_poly.entity_id
_entity_poly.type
_entity_poly.pdbx_seq_one_letter_code
_entity_poly.pdbx_strand_id
1 'polypeptide(L)'
;MNRSATKRSRLAGRTRRRELAAVLALFLGLSTLPYLYGAVVTAPGRVFTWTPTLNGADACVYLAHLLRVQHGAWLLGSPFTGEPHAPRLLMPLVILLGRLGGALGLDPVAMLQVGRLLAAAAMLLAGYGLAAACLPTGRQRRLALWLIAF
;
A
#
# COMPACT_ATOMS: atom_id res chain seq x y z
N MET A 1 6.67 20.42 -40.21
CA MET A 1 6.44 19.74 -38.90
C MET A 1 5.26 20.38 -38.18
N ASN A 2 4.13 19.66 -38.03
CA ASN A 2 2.81 20.25 -37.71
C ASN A 2 2.59 20.47 -36.19
N ARG A 3 2.72 21.71 -35.71
CA ARG A 3 2.62 22.10 -34.28
C ARG A 3 1.27 21.72 -33.63
N SER A 4 0.20 21.58 -34.42
CA SER A 4 -1.15 21.23 -33.94
C SER A 4 -1.26 19.78 -33.44
N ALA A 5 -0.62 18.83 -34.13
CA ALA A 5 -0.61 17.41 -33.78
C ALA A 5 0.17 17.16 -32.47
N THR A 6 1.30 17.88 -32.29
CA THR A 6 2.10 17.82 -31.07
C THR A 6 1.33 18.33 -29.85
N LYS A 7 0.51 19.39 -30.01
CA LYS A 7 -0.32 19.94 -28.93
C LYS A 7 -1.40 18.95 -28.48
N ARG A 8 -2.09 18.29 -29.43
CA ARG A 8 -3.14 17.28 -29.14
C ARG A 8 -2.60 16.05 -28.41
N SER A 9 -1.44 15.53 -28.81
CA SER A 9 -0.81 14.38 -28.14
C SER A 9 -0.44 14.68 -26.67
N ARG A 10 0.08 15.88 -26.39
CA ARG A 10 0.42 16.33 -25.03
C ARG A 10 -0.81 16.50 -24.15
N LEU A 11 -1.89 17.07 -24.69
CA LEU A 11 -3.18 17.21 -23.99
C LEU A 11 -3.75 15.84 -23.62
N ALA A 12 -3.77 14.88 -24.55
CA ALA A 12 -4.25 13.52 -24.30
C ALA A 12 -3.43 12.80 -23.20
N GLY A 13 -2.10 12.96 -23.21
CA GLY A 13 -1.22 12.43 -22.18
C GLY A 13 -1.47 13.04 -20.79
N ARG A 14 -1.73 14.36 -20.73
CA ARG A 14 -2.01 15.07 -19.47
C ARG A 14 -3.36 14.66 -18.87
N THR A 15 -4.40 14.49 -19.69
CA THR A 15 -5.72 14.02 -19.24
C THR A 15 -5.64 12.62 -18.66
N ARG A 16 -4.90 11.70 -19.31
CA ARG A 16 -4.72 10.33 -18.82
C ARG A 16 -4.00 10.28 -17.47
N ARG A 17 -2.97 11.11 -17.28
CA ARG A 17 -2.26 11.21 -15.98
C ARG A 17 -3.16 11.73 -14.87
N ARG A 18 -4.01 12.72 -15.17
CA ARG A 18 -4.99 13.27 -14.22
C ARG A 18 -6.02 12.21 -13.81
N GLU A 19 -6.51 11.45 -14.79
CA GLU A 19 -7.45 10.36 -14.52
C GLU A 19 -6.82 9.27 -13.66
N LEU A 20 -5.62 8.80 -13.99
CA LEU A 20 -4.90 7.82 -13.19
C LEU A 20 -4.70 8.32 -11.75
N ALA A 21 -4.30 9.58 -11.57
CA ALA A 21 -4.13 10.18 -10.26
C ALA A 21 -5.46 10.27 -9.48
N ALA A 22 -6.56 10.62 -10.15
CA ALA A 22 -7.89 10.68 -9.53
C ALA A 22 -8.39 9.29 -9.10
N VAL A 23 -8.25 8.28 -9.95
CA VAL A 23 -8.62 6.89 -9.61
C VAL A 23 -7.75 6.36 -8.48
N LEU A 24 -6.44 6.61 -8.52
CA LEU A 24 -5.52 6.25 -7.44
C LEU A 24 -5.92 6.90 -6.12
N ALA A 25 -6.19 8.21 -6.11
CA ALA A 25 -6.61 8.92 -4.92
C ALA A 25 -7.94 8.38 -4.38
N LEU A 26 -8.91 8.11 -5.26
CA LEU A 26 -10.19 7.53 -4.88
C LEU A 26 -10.03 6.12 -4.29
N PHE A 27 -9.24 5.26 -4.95
CA PHE A 27 -8.95 3.90 -4.49
C PHE A 27 -8.30 3.89 -3.10
N LEU A 28 -7.24 4.69 -2.91
CA LEU A 28 -6.57 4.80 -1.63
C LEU A 28 -7.49 5.39 -0.55
N GLY A 29 -8.28 6.41 -0.89
CA GLY A 29 -9.25 7.02 0.01
C GLY A 29 -10.31 6.02 0.47
N LEU A 30 -10.98 5.35 -0.48
CA LEU A 30 -12.01 4.35 -0.19
C LEU A 30 -11.45 3.16 0.61
N SER A 31 -10.24 2.68 0.27
CA SER A 31 -9.59 1.61 1.04
C SER A 31 -9.25 2.01 2.49
N THR A 32 -9.19 3.31 2.79
CA THR A 32 -8.84 3.84 4.12
C THR A 32 -10.08 4.10 4.98
N LEU A 33 -11.26 4.26 4.36
CA LEU A 33 -12.51 4.54 5.08
C LEU A 33 -12.84 3.53 6.19
N PRO A 34 -12.69 2.20 6.02
CA PRO A 34 -13.00 1.24 7.09
C PRO A 34 -12.14 1.45 8.35
N TYR A 35 -10.90 1.91 8.19
CA TYR A 35 -9.99 2.19 9.31
C TYR A 35 -10.39 3.47 10.04
N LEU A 36 -10.74 4.52 9.29
CA LEU A 36 -11.24 5.77 9.89
C LEU A 36 -12.57 5.54 10.61
N TYR A 37 -13.47 4.76 10.01
CA TYR A 37 -14.72 4.35 10.64
C TYR A 37 -14.47 3.61 11.96
N GLY A 38 -13.56 2.64 11.96
CA GLY A 38 -13.16 1.92 13.17
C GLY A 38 -12.62 2.85 14.26
N ALA A 39 -11.79 3.83 13.90
CA ALA A 39 -11.26 4.81 14.83
C ALA A 39 -12.36 5.69 15.48
N VAL A 40 -13.41 6.03 14.73
CA VAL A 40 -14.51 6.89 15.20
C VAL A 40 -15.54 6.12 16.05
N VAL A 41 -15.85 4.87 15.69
CA VAL A 41 -16.93 4.09 16.33
C VAL A 41 -16.44 3.25 17.52
N THR A 42 -15.14 3.26 17.80
CA THR A 42 -14.58 2.51 18.93
C THR A 42 -15.23 2.91 20.26
N ALA A 43 -15.73 1.92 21.00
CA ALA A 43 -16.44 2.12 22.25
C ALA A 43 -15.58 2.78 23.34
N PRO A 44 -16.18 3.54 24.27
CA PRO A 44 -15.46 4.12 25.40
C PRO A 44 -14.68 3.05 26.19
N GLY A 45 -13.44 3.36 26.57
CA GLY A 45 -12.54 2.43 27.27
C GLY A 45 -11.89 1.36 26.39
N ARG A 46 -12.07 1.41 25.07
CA ARG A 46 -11.36 0.55 24.10
C ARG A 46 -10.45 1.39 23.21
N VAL A 47 -9.47 0.72 22.59
CA VAL A 47 -8.53 1.32 21.64
C VAL A 47 -8.67 0.61 20.29
N PHE A 48 -8.81 1.37 19.22
CA PHE A 48 -8.79 0.81 17.87
C PHE A 48 -7.37 0.41 17.49
N THR A 49 -7.18 -0.83 17.07
CA THR A 49 -5.86 -1.37 16.72
C THR A 49 -5.42 -1.02 15.30
N TRP A 50 -6.26 -0.35 14.51
CA TRP A 50 -5.99 -0.04 13.10
C TRP A 50 -5.72 -1.26 12.22
N THR A 51 -6.20 -2.44 12.63
CA THR A 51 -6.07 -3.69 11.87
C THR A 51 -7.40 -4.11 11.26
N PRO A 52 -7.42 -4.77 10.09
CA PRO A 52 -8.64 -5.34 9.52
C PRO A 52 -9.25 -6.38 10.46
N THR A 53 -10.58 -6.48 10.49
CA THR A 53 -11.30 -7.50 11.28
C THR A 53 -11.09 -8.92 10.75
N LEU A 54 -10.98 -9.08 9.42
CA LEU A 54 -10.89 -10.41 8.79
C LEU A 54 -9.52 -11.10 8.99
N ASN A 55 -8.44 -10.34 9.21
CA ASN A 55 -7.05 -10.85 9.29
C ASN A 55 -6.26 -10.21 10.44
N GLY A 56 -6.89 -10.03 11.61
CA GLY A 56 -6.26 -9.37 12.75
C GLY A 56 -5.00 -10.09 13.27
N ALA A 57 -4.98 -11.43 13.20
CA ALA A 57 -3.84 -12.23 13.66
C ALA A 57 -2.56 -11.96 12.86
N ASP A 58 -2.67 -11.90 11.54
CA ASP A 58 -1.52 -11.62 10.67
C ASP A 58 -0.98 -10.21 10.92
N ALA A 59 -1.88 -9.24 11.14
CA ALA A 59 -1.49 -7.86 11.45
C ALA A 59 -0.60 -7.79 12.71
N CYS A 60 -0.90 -8.58 13.73
CA CYS A 60 -0.07 -8.68 14.94
C CYS A 60 1.34 -9.21 14.64
N VAL A 61 1.48 -10.17 13.71
CA VAL A 61 2.79 -10.68 13.27
C VAL A 61 3.60 -9.59 12.58
N TYR A 62 2.98 -8.85 11.65
CA TYR A 62 3.64 -7.72 10.97
C TYR A 62 4.06 -6.62 11.96
N LEU A 63 3.21 -6.26 12.91
CA LEU A 63 3.49 -5.25 13.94
C LEU A 63 4.66 -5.68 14.84
N ALA A 64 4.68 -6.94 15.28
CA ALA A 64 5.77 -7.47 16.09
C ALA A 64 7.12 -7.40 15.35
N HIS A 65 7.14 -7.75 14.06
CA HIS A 65 8.35 -7.64 13.25
C HIS A 65 8.77 -6.19 12.99
N LEU A 66 7.82 -5.29 12.70
CA LEU A 66 8.11 -3.86 12.59
C LEU A 66 8.77 -3.33 13.86
N LEU A 67 8.19 -3.62 15.03
CA LEU A 67 8.74 -3.21 16.32
C LEU A 67 10.16 -3.74 16.55
N ARG A 68 10.44 -5.01 16.22
CA ARG A 68 11.78 -5.60 16.37
C ARG A 68 12.80 -4.94 15.45
N VAL A 69 12.42 -4.67 14.20
CA VAL A 69 13.31 -4.02 13.22
C VAL A 69 13.57 -2.57 13.59
N GLN A 70 12.56 -1.86 14.09
CA GLN A 70 12.72 -0.50 14.63
C GLN A 70 13.75 -0.45 15.77
N HIS A 71 13.80 -1.50 16.61
CA HIS A 71 14.81 -1.69 17.65
C HIS A 71 16.15 -2.28 17.16
N GLY A 72 16.38 -2.37 15.85
CA GLY A 72 17.69 -2.70 15.28
C GLY A 72 17.85 -4.13 14.74
N ALA A 73 16.79 -4.94 14.71
CA ALA A 73 16.87 -6.26 14.06
C ALA A 73 16.99 -6.14 12.54
N TRP A 74 17.95 -6.86 11.94
CA TRP A 74 18.12 -6.96 10.48
C TRP A 74 17.63 -8.28 9.89
N LEU A 75 17.53 -9.30 10.73
CA LEU A 75 17.06 -10.63 10.37
C LEU A 75 15.85 -10.96 11.25
N LEU A 76 14.87 -11.62 10.66
CA LEU A 76 13.64 -12.00 11.33
C LEU A 76 13.70 -13.49 11.65
N GLY A 77 13.45 -13.82 12.92
CA GLY A 77 13.11 -15.18 13.35
C GLY A 77 11.67 -15.20 13.86
N SER A 78 11.01 -16.36 13.84
CA SER A 78 9.65 -16.53 14.36
C SER A 78 9.70 -16.64 15.89
N PRO A 79 9.13 -15.69 16.66
CA PRO A 79 8.93 -15.85 18.10
C PRO A 79 7.61 -16.59 18.43
N PHE A 80 6.82 -16.94 17.42
CA PHE A 80 5.45 -17.44 17.60
C PHE A 80 5.35 -18.96 17.65
N THR A 81 6.48 -19.66 17.52
CA THR A 81 6.59 -21.11 17.58
C THR A 81 7.67 -21.49 18.61
N GLY A 82 7.49 -22.63 19.28
CA GLY A 82 8.49 -23.15 20.23
C GLY A 82 9.72 -23.78 19.55
N GLU A 83 9.66 -23.97 18.23
CA GLU A 83 10.77 -24.49 17.44
C GLU A 83 11.84 -23.41 17.21
N PRO A 84 13.13 -23.72 17.43
CA PRO A 84 14.20 -22.78 17.16
C PRO A 84 14.34 -22.54 15.66
N HIS A 85 14.06 -21.32 15.22
CA HIS A 85 14.28 -20.90 13.85
C HIS A 85 15.42 -19.89 13.77
N ALA A 86 16.43 -20.19 12.96
CA ALA A 86 17.52 -19.25 12.68
C ALA A 86 16.97 -17.95 12.04
N PRO A 87 17.40 -16.75 12.48
CA PRO A 87 17.01 -15.49 11.87
C PRO A 87 17.39 -15.45 10.39
N ARG A 88 16.46 -15.03 9.52
CA ARG A 88 16.67 -14.94 8.07
C ARG A 88 16.17 -13.60 7.53
N LEU A 89 16.65 -13.23 6.35
CA LEU A 89 16.12 -12.08 5.62
C LEU A 89 14.75 -12.44 5.01
N LEU A 90 13.73 -12.39 5.85
CA LEU A 90 12.33 -12.61 5.46
C LEU A 90 11.61 -11.26 5.47
N MET A 91 10.60 -11.10 4.61
CA MET A 91 9.74 -9.91 4.57
C MET A 91 10.53 -8.59 4.36
N PRO A 92 11.26 -8.44 3.23
CA PRO A 92 12.14 -7.29 3.00
C PRO A 92 11.42 -5.94 3.09
N LEU A 93 10.14 -5.88 2.71
CA LEU A 93 9.32 -4.67 2.85
C LEU A 93 9.10 -4.28 4.31
N VAL A 94 8.86 -5.24 5.21
CA VAL A 94 8.72 -4.99 6.65
C VAL A 94 10.03 -4.51 7.24
N ILE A 95 11.15 -5.10 6.82
CA ILE A 95 12.48 -4.67 7.26
C ILE A 95 12.72 -3.22 6.82
N LEU A 96 12.45 -2.89 5.56
CA LEU A 96 12.60 -1.52 5.05
C LEU A 96 11.74 -0.53 5.84
N LEU A 97 10.44 -0.83 6.03
CA LEU A 97 9.52 0.03 6.76
C LEU A 97 9.90 0.17 8.24
N GLY A 98 10.35 -0.91 8.89
CA GLY A 98 10.82 -0.87 10.27
C GLY A 98 12.08 -0.03 10.42
N ARG A 99 13.04 -0.13 9.49
CA ARG A 99 14.26 0.69 9.52
C ARG A 99 13.94 2.17 9.32
N LEU A 100 13.07 2.49 8.37
CA LEU A 100 12.60 3.87 8.13
C LEU A 100 11.83 4.41 9.34
N GLY A 101 10.90 3.62 9.89
CA GLY A 101 10.12 4.00 11.06
C GLY A 101 11.00 4.24 12.28
N GLY A 102 11.99 3.38 12.52
CA GLY A 102 12.93 3.55 13.63
C GLY A 102 13.81 4.78 13.48
N ALA A 103 14.27 5.07 12.25
CA ALA A 103 15.03 6.29 11.95
C ALA A 103 14.21 7.58 12.09
N LEU A 104 12.92 7.53 11.78
CA LEU A 104 12.00 8.67 11.83
C LEU A 104 11.26 8.81 13.17
N GLY A 105 11.41 7.86 14.09
CA GLY A 105 10.66 7.81 15.35
C GLY A 105 9.16 7.59 15.17
N LEU A 106 8.74 6.88 14.12
CA LEU A 106 7.34 6.64 13.79
C LEU A 106 6.84 5.30 14.34
N ASP A 107 5.60 5.32 14.84
CA ASP A 107 4.93 4.16 15.44
C ASP A 107 4.77 2.98 14.43
N PRO A 108 4.92 1.71 14.87
CA PRO A 108 4.74 0.53 14.02
C PRO A 108 3.39 0.49 13.29
N VAL A 109 2.30 0.91 13.94
CA VAL A 109 0.96 0.94 13.34
C VAL A 109 0.93 1.96 12.21
N ALA A 110 1.53 3.14 12.41
CA ALA A 110 1.65 4.13 11.35
C ALA A 110 2.45 3.57 10.15
N MET A 111 3.57 2.89 10.41
CA MET A 111 4.38 2.27 9.35
C MET A 111 3.67 1.13 8.63
N LEU A 112 2.84 0.36 9.33
CA LEU A 112 1.99 -0.65 8.70
C LEU A 112 0.98 -0.01 7.73
N GLN A 113 0.35 1.11 8.12
CA GLN A 113 -0.58 1.84 7.25
C GLN A 113 0.12 2.48 6.06
N VAL A 114 1.33 3.04 6.24
CA VAL A 114 2.15 3.52 5.13
C VAL A 114 2.47 2.39 4.17
N GLY A 115 2.91 1.24 4.69
CA GLY A 115 3.17 0.03 3.89
C GLY A 115 1.96 -0.40 3.07
N ARG A 116 0.78 -0.44 3.70
CA ARG A 116 -0.50 -0.75 3.04
C ARG A 116 -0.78 0.19 1.88
N LEU A 117 -0.67 1.51 2.09
CA LEU A 117 -0.95 2.52 1.07
C LEU A 117 0.06 2.47 -0.08
N LEU A 118 1.34 2.28 0.23
CA LEU A 118 2.40 2.14 -0.79
C LEU A 118 2.20 0.87 -1.62
N ALA A 119 1.90 -0.26 -0.99
CA ALA A 119 1.63 -1.52 -1.67
C ALA A 119 0.38 -1.42 -2.55
N ALA A 120 -0.70 -0.82 -2.05
CA ALA A 120 -1.92 -0.59 -2.81
C ALA A 120 -1.68 0.32 -4.04
N ALA A 121 -0.92 1.41 -3.85
CA ALA A 121 -0.54 2.29 -4.96
C ALA A 121 0.35 1.56 -5.99
N ALA A 122 1.34 0.81 -5.53
CA ALA A 122 2.23 0.04 -6.40
C ALA A 122 1.46 -1.01 -7.20
N MET A 123 0.52 -1.72 -6.57
CA MET A 123 -0.37 -2.69 -7.22
C MET A 123 -1.15 -2.05 -8.36
N LEU A 124 -1.83 -0.92 -8.10
CA LEU A 124 -2.65 -0.26 -9.11
C LEU A 124 -1.80 0.26 -10.28
N LEU A 125 -0.64 0.87 -9.97
CA LEU A 125 0.27 1.38 -11.00
C LEU A 125 0.87 0.26 -11.85
N ALA A 126 1.30 -0.83 -11.22
CA ALA A 126 1.84 -1.99 -11.92
C ALA A 126 0.77 -2.69 -12.77
N GLY A 127 -0.43 -2.89 -12.22
CA GLY A 127 -1.57 -3.47 -12.93
C GLY A 127 -1.98 -2.62 -14.14
N TYR A 128 -2.05 -1.29 -13.96
CA TYR A 128 -2.30 -0.38 -15.07
C TYR A 128 -1.17 -0.39 -16.11
N GLY A 129 0.09 -0.48 -15.67
CA GLY A 129 1.25 -0.62 -16.55
C GLY A 129 1.18 -1.87 -17.43
N LEU A 130 0.83 -3.01 -16.83
CA LEU A 130 0.60 -4.28 -17.53
C LEU A 130 -0.58 -4.15 -18.51
N ALA A 131 -1.71 -3.62 -18.07
CA ALA A 131 -2.88 -3.39 -18.92
C ALA A 131 -2.56 -2.47 -20.10
N ALA A 132 -1.74 -1.44 -19.89
CA ALA A 132 -1.31 -0.53 -20.94
C ALA A 132 -0.36 -1.19 -21.96
N ALA A 133 0.40 -2.20 -21.55
CA ALA A 133 1.25 -3.00 -22.42
C ALA A 133 0.44 -4.01 -23.25
N CYS A 134 -0.60 -4.62 -22.68
CA CYS A 134 -1.40 -5.66 -23.35
C CYS A 134 -2.57 -5.12 -24.18
N LEU A 135 -3.20 -4.01 -23.78
CA LEU A 135 -4.45 -3.54 -24.38
C LEU A 135 -4.20 -2.45 -25.44
N PRO A 136 -4.72 -2.59 -26.67
CA PRO A 136 -4.41 -1.67 -27.76
C PRO A 136 -5.15 -0.32 -27.65
N THR A 137 -6.37 -0.30 -27.11
CA THR A 137 -7.20 0.91 -27.14
C THR A 137 -7.20 1.68 -25.81
N GLY A 138 -7.35 3.01 -25.88
CA GLY A 138 -7.46 3.85 -24.69
C GLY A 138 -8.69 3.54 -23.82
N ARG A 139 -9.80 3.10 -24.42
CA ARG A 139 -11.02 2.70 -23.68
C ARG A 139 -10.79 1.42 -22.87
N GLN A 140 -10.17 0.41 -23.47
CA GLN A 140 -9.83 -0.84 -22.75
C GLN A 140 -8.90 -0.57 -21.57
N ARG A 141 -7.89 0.29 -21.74
CA ARG A 141 -6.97 0.67 -20.64
C ARG A 141 -7.69 1.39 -19.51
N ARG A 142 -8.65 2.27 -19.82
CA ARG A 142 -9.47 2.96 -18.81
C ARG A 142 -10.36 1.98 -18.07
N LEU A 143 -11.03 1.07 -18.79
CA LEU A 143 -11.84 0.02 -18.17
C LEU A 143 -10.99 -0.86 -17.25
N ALA A 144 -9.83 -1.31 -17.70
CA ALA A 144 -8.90 -2.11 -16.89
C ALA A 144 -8.45 -1.36 -15.63
N LEU A 145 -8.15 -0.06 -15.72
CA LEU A 145 -7.81 0.75 -14.55
C LEU A 145 -8.91 0.70 -13.48
N TRP A 146 -10.17 0.86 -13.89
CA TRP A 146 -11.31 0.82 -12.98
C TRP A 146 -11.51 -0.56 -12.36
N LEU A 147 -11.45 -1.63 -13.17
CA LEU A 147 -11.60 -3.02 -12.70
C LEU A 147 -10.47 -3.50 -11.77
N ILE A 148 -9.27 -2.95 -11.91
CA ILE A 148 -8.16 -3.26 -11.00
C ILE A 148 -8.32 -2.52 -9.67
N ALA A 149 -8.91 -1.33 -9.70
CA ALA A 149 -9.13 -0.52 -8.50
C ALA A 149 -10.35 -0.97 -7.68
N PHE A 150 -11.41 -1.47 -8.33
CA PHE A 150 -12.70 -1.78 -7.70
C PHE A 150 -13.32 -3.03 -8.30
#